data_AF-A0A933T4R8-F1
#
_entry.id   AF-A0A933T4R8-F1
#
_cell.length_a   1.000
_cell.length_b   1.000
_cell.length_c   1.000
_cell.angle_alpha   90.00
_cell.angle_beta   90.00
_cell.angle_gamma   90.00
#
_symmetry.space_group_name_H-M   'P 1'
#
loop_
_entity.id
_entity.type
_entity.pdbx_description
1 polymer ?
#
loop_
_entity_poly.entity_id
_entity_poly.type
_entity_poly.pdbx_seq_one_letter_code
_entity_poly.pdbx_strand_id
1 'polypeptide(L)' 'MATTKNKVTKDTVIGDIIKDNPAAMKVIEKYFGGGCFTCPGIRVESIAFGAMMHNIDPNKVVDEINALSD' A
#
# COMPACT_ATOMS: atom_id res chain seq x y z
N MET A 1 -11.67 -6.96 20.03
CA MET A 1 -10.52 -6.09 19.69
C MET A 1 -11.07 -4.93 18.87
N ALA A 2 -10.79 -3.71 19.30
CA ALA A 2 -11.43 -2.50 18.79
C ALA A 2 -11.10 -2.30 17.30
N THR A 3 -12.13 -2.13 16.49
CA THR A 3 -12.06 -1.69 15.10
C THR A 3 -11.78 -0.20 15.07
N THR A 4 -10.53 0.21 15.28
CA THR A 4 -10.06 1.51 14.79
C THR A 4 -9.56 1.27 13.39
N LYS A 5 -10.15 1.96 12.41
CA LYS A 5 -9.66 2.08 11.04
C LYS A 5 -8.25 2.70 11.15
N ASN A 6 -7.22 1.88 11.34
CA ASN A 6 -5.87 2.38 11.62
C ASN A 6 -5.36 3.06 10.36
N LYS A 7 -4.98 4.32 10.50
CA LYS A 7 -4.37 5.10 9.42
C LYS A 7 -3.20 4.31 8.83
N VAL A 8 -3.18 4.15 7.52
CA VAL A 8 -2.09 3.50 6.81
C VAL A 8 -0.83 4.35 6.97
N THR A 9 0.30 3.71 7.20
CA THR A 9 1.62 4.35 7.31
C THR A 9 2.58 3.70 6.31
N LYS A 10 3.72 4.33 6.06
CA LYS A 10 4.75 3.79 5.15
C LYS A 10 5.30 2.42 5.60
N ASP A 11 5.21 2.12 6.88
CA ASP A 11 5.69 0.87 7.47
C ASP A 11 4.62 -0.24 7.45
N THR A 12 3.39 0.08 7.03
CA THR A 12 2.31 -0.89 6.90
C THR A 12 2.59 -1.86 5.74
N VAL A 13 2.29 -3.15 5.97
CA VAL A 13 2.44 -4.21 4.97
C VAL A 13 1.38 -4.07 3.89
N ILE A 14 1.80 -4.12 2.62
CA ILE A 14 0.92 -3.92 1.45
C ILE A 14 -0.20 -4.98 1.40
N GLY A 15 0.11 -6.24 1.75
CA GLY A 15 -0.87 -7.31 1.82
C GLY A 15 -2.01 -7.05 2.81
N ASP A 16 -1.71 -6.43 3.96
CA ASP A 16 -2.72 -6.09 4.97
C ASP A 16 -3.60 -4.94 4.48
N ILE A 17 -3.00 -3.92 3.83
CA ILE A 17 -3.75 -2.81 3.23
C ILE A 17 -4.75 -3.31 2.19
N ILE A 18 -4.33 -4.22 1.30
CA ILE A 18 -5.20 -4.77 0.25
C ILE A 18 -6.33 -5.59 0.86
N LYS A 19 -6.05 -6.33 1.93
CA LYS A 19 -7.04 -7.14 2.64
C LYS A 19 -8.10 -6.28 3.31
N ASP A 20 -7.68 -5.17 3.93
CA ASP A 20 -8.57 -4.25 4.66
C ASP A 20 -9.28 -3.27 3.71
N ASN A 21 -8.64 -2.91 2.59
CA ASN A 21 -9.17 -2.02 1.57
C ASN A 21 -8.78 -2.49 0.16
N PRO A 22 -9.63 -3.32 -0.50
CA PRO A 22 -9.38 -3.77 -1.87
C PRO A 22 -9.26 -2.65 -2.91
N ALA A 23 -9.82 -1.46 -2.65
CA ALA A 23 -9.67 -0.31 -3.55
C ALA A 23 -8.24 0.24 -3.58
N ALA A 24 -7.44 -0.01 -2.53
CA ALA A 24 -6.04 0.36 -2.47
C ALA A 24 -5.18 -0.36 -3.54
N MET A 25 -5.64 -1.50 -4.08
CA MET A 25 -4.94 -2.19 -5.18
C MET A 25 -4.69 -1.24 -6.36
N LYS A 26 -5.66 -0.40 -6.72
CA LYS A 26 -5.51 0.55 -7.84
C LYS A 26 -4.45 1.62 -7.57
N VAL A 27 -4.34 2.07 -6.31
CA VAL A 27 -3.32 3.04 -5.90
C VAL A 27 -1.95 2.40 -5.92
N ILE A 28 -1.83 1.19 -5.37
CA ILE A 28 -0.59 0.40 -5.38
C ILE A 28 -0.14 0.14 -6.82
N GLU A 29 -1.04 -0.26 -7.72
CA GLU A 29 -0.73 -0.48 -9.14
C GLU A 29 -0.32 0.81 -9.86
N LYS A 30 -0.98 1.94 -9.55
CA LYS A 30 -0.63 3.26 -10.11
C LYS A 30 0.79 3.67 -9.76
N TYR A 31 1.25 3.39 -8.54
CA TYR A 31 2.60 3.75 -8.10
C TYR A 31 3.62 2.67 -8.46
N PHE A 32 3.42 1.41 -8.08
CA PHE A 32 4.40 0.33 -8.26
C PHE A 32 4.31 -0.37 -9.62
N GLY A 33 3.33 -0.01 -10.44
CA GLY A 33 3.13 -0.52 -11.80
C GLY A 33 2.24 -1.76 -11.89
N GLY A 34 1.75 -2.04 -13.11
CA GLY A 34 0.84 -3.16 -13.42
C GLY A 34 1.41 -4.56 -13.12
N GLY A 35 2.73 -4.68 -13.02
CA GLY A 35 3.41 -5.92 -12.64
C GLY A 35 3.56 -6.13 -11.13
N CYS A 36 3.20 -5.17 -10.27
CA CYS A 36 3.52 -5.28 -8.84
C CYS A 36 2.92 -6.53 -8.18
N PHE A 37 1.75 -6.97 -8.63
CA PHE A 37 1.08 -8.17 -8.10
C PHE A 37 1.69 -9.50 -8.55
N THR A 38 2.63 -9.48 -9.50
CA THR A 38 3.38 -10.68 -9.90
C THR A 38 4.64 -10.88 -9.05
N CYS A 39 5.05 -9.86 -8.28
CA CYS A 39 6.14 -9.98 -7.32
C CYS A 39 5.69 -10.83 -6.12
N PRO A 40 6.37 -11.95 -5.79
CA PRO A 40 6.01 -12.76 -4.63
C PRO A 40 6.13 -11.99 -3.30
N GLY A 41 6.93 -10.91 -3.28
CA GLY A 41 7.15 -10.06 -2.11
C GLY A 41 6.03 -9.06 -1.79
N ILE A 42 5.16 -8.73 -2.76
CA ILE A 42 4.21 -7.61 -2.63
C ILE A 42 3.21 -7.78 -1.50
N ARG A 43 2.98 -9.02 -1.06
CA ARG A 43 2.04 -9.34 0.01
C ARG A 43 2.66 -9.26 1.40
N VAL A 44 3.98 -9.20 1.49
CA VAL A 44 4.74 -9.23 2.75
C VAL A 44 5.67 -8.03 2.93
N GLU A 45 5.88 -7.23 1.90
CA GLU A 45 6.67 -6.01 1.97
C GLU A 45 5.87 -4.80 2.47
N SER A 46 6.56 -3.80 3.03
CA SER A 46 5.97 -2.52 3.42
C SER A 46 5.90 -1.55 2.24
N ILE A 47 5.05 -0.52 2.35
CA ILE A 47 5.00 0.56 1.35
C ILE A 47 6.37 1.21 1.17
N ALA A 48 7.09 1.47 2.27
CA ALA A 48 8.41 2.09 2.23
C ALA A 48 9.41 1.27 1.39
N PHE A 49 9.39 -0.05 1.52
CA PHE A 49 10.26 -0.94 0.76
C PHE A 49 9.87 -0.97 -0.73
N GLY A 50 8.59 -1.15 -1.04
CA GLY A 50 8.11 -1.12 -2.43
C GLY A 50 8.40 0.24 -3.10
N ALA A 51 8.19 1.33 -2.38
CA ALA A 51 8.51 2.67 -2.85
C ALA A 51 10.02 2.86 -3.10
N MET A 52 10.88 2.33 -2.23
CA MET A 52 12.33 2.34 -2.44
C MET A 52 12.73 1.56 -3.70
N MET A 53 12.18 0.36 -3.92
CA MET A 53 12.50 -0.49 -5.07
C MET A 53 12.05 0.12 -6.40
N HIS A 54 11.00 0.94 -6.38
CA HIS A 54 10.42 1.58 -7.55
C HIS A 54 10.75 3.07 -7.65
N ASN A 55 11.65 3.59 -6.80
CA ASN A 55 12.08 4.99 -6.76
C ASN A 55 10.91 6.00 -6.64
N ILE A 56 10.00 5.72 -5.71
CA ILE A 56 8.77 6.49 -5.43
C ILE A 56 8.83 7.04 -4.01
N ASP A 57 8.16 8.18 -3.80
CA ASP A 57 7.95 8.72 -2.45
C ASP A 57 6.85 7.92 -1.73
N PRO A 58 7.16 7.17 -0.66
CA PRO A 58 6.16 6.37 0.05
C PRO A 58 5.03 7.21 0.65
N ASN A 59 5.26 8.49 0.96
CA ASN A 59 4.22 9.34 1.54
C ASN A 59 3.07 9.58 0.55
N LYS A 60 3.37 9.72 -0.75
CA LYS A 60 2.34 9.88 -1.79
C LYS A 60 1.40 8.67 -1.86
N VAL A 61 1.96 7.47 -1.72
CA VAL A 61 1.20 6.22 -1.72
C VAL A 61 0.32 6.15 -0.47
N VAL A 62 0.88 6.47 0.69
CA VAL A 62 0.17 6.49 1.98
C VAL A 62 -0.98 7.50 1.98
N ASP A 63 -0.74 8.71 1.50
CA ASP A 63 -1.74 9.78 1.49
C ASP A 63 -2.92 9.42 0.58
N GLU A 64 -2.65 8.87 -0.61
CA GLU A 64 -3.71 8.47 -1.54
C GLU A 64 -4.49 7.25 -1.02
N ILE A 65 -3.84 6.28 -0.36
CA ILE A 65 -4.53 5.15 0.28
C ILE A 65 -5.42 5.62 1.43
N ASN A 66 -4.94 6.54 2.26
CA ASN A 66 -5.73 7.07 3.38
C ASN A 66 -6.94 7.87 2.86
N ALA A 67 -6.79 8.61 1.76
CA ALA A 67 -7.89 9.35 1.13
C ALA A 67 -9.00 8.46 0.53
N LEU A 68 -8.77 7.15 0.34
CA LEU A 68 -9.82 6.20 -0.04
C LEU A 68 -10.78 5.86 1.11
N SER A 69 -10.38 6.18 2.35
CA SER A 69 -11.13 5.85 3.56
C SER A 69 -11.97 7.00 4.10
N ASP A 70 -11.90 8.17 3.45
CA ASP A 70 -12.72 9.36 3.70
C ASP A 70 -14.01 9.35 2.86
#